data_AF-A0A954IQZ4-F1
#
_entry.id   AF-A0A954IQZ4-F1
#
_cell.length_a   1.000
_cell.length_b   1.000
_cell.length_c   1.000
_cell.angle_alpha   90.00
_cell.angle_beta   90.00
_cell.angle_gamma   90.00
#
_symmetry.space_group_name_H-M   'P 1'
#
loop_
_entity.id
_entity.type
_entity.pdbx_description
1 polymer ?
#
loop_
_entity_poly.entity_id
_entity_poly.type
_entity_poly.pdbx_seq_one_letter_code
_entity_poly.pdbx_strand_id
1 'polypeptide(L)'
;MSFRRWIIAAALGAFSLGVSQTWAENRPVKPVSQWTGSVDNEQLADIAPHVITNAESLGILWKAWLVEGKAPEIDFISSVVVVSTTRGSKLNASFQLEKDGNLKVLEIGTRDLRPGFRYVLSRVSTEDVLTVNNQPLPGHVLEAEPEVVPTSLPYHPGEKLTGTIRLGGSKTMAHLIQLWANSFQEFHPEVKFEIESEGSEAALEELKKDGLAIMGVSHELTPADLKSWEKALGKKIQSFPVCTDHISVIVHPDNPVNELTPAQLKKILAPGAKSLTWGDLGLKGEWADKPVKAHGRDKQSGTRHYLLRLAKLPKDGGESVEEHTSYSEIVDAVAKDPNAIGYAR
;
A
#
# COMPACT_ATOMS: atom_id res chain seq x y z
N MET A 1 0.58 31.55 -87.48
CA MET A 1 -0.18 32.45 -86.59
C MET A 1 -0.21 31.84 -85.20
N SER A 2 0.22 32.64 -84.23
CA SER A 2 0.26 32.41 -82.78
C SER A 2 -1.03 31.80 -82.22
N PHE A 3 -0.95 30.88 -81.25
CA PHE A 3 -1.36 31.17 -79.86
C PHE A 3 -0.93 30.06 -78.88
N ARG A 4 -0.39 30.53 -77.75
CA ARG A 4 0.16 29.82 -76.59
C ARG A 4 -0.85 28.89 -75.89
N ARG A 5 -0.36 27.81 -75.26
CA ARG A 5 -0.82 27.34 -73.93
C ARG A 5 0.24 26.44 -73.28
N TRP A 6 0.22 26.45 -71.95
CA TRP A 6 1.32 26.20 -71.03
C TRP A 6 1.64 24.70 -70.83
N ILE A 7 2.93 24.39 -70.67
CA ILE A 7 3.42 23.09 -70.19
C ILE A 7 3.47 23.14 -68.67
N ILE A 8 2.70 22.26 -68.01
CA ILE A 8 2.83 21.97 -66.58
C ILE A 8 3.84 20.82 -66.45
N ALA A 9 5.00 21.10 -65.86
CA ALA A 9 5.96 20.08 -65.48
C ALA A 9 5.55 19.47 -64.13
N ALA A 10 5.20 18.19 -64.13
CA ALA A 10 5.05 17.39 -62.93
C ALA A 10 6.44 16.92 -62.45
N ALA A 11 6.95 17.55 -61.39
CA ALA A 11 8.13 17.06 -60.69
C ALA A 11 7.69 16.02 -59.64
N LEU A 12 8.09 14.77 -59.86
CA LEU A 12 8.06 13.68 -58.88
C LEU A 12 9.01 14.01 -57.73
N GLY A 13 8.47 14.57 -56.64
CA GLY A 13 9.15 14.68 -55.37
C GLY A 13 9.03 13.38 -54.60
N ALA A 14 10.17 12.72 -54.34
CA ALA A 14 10.26 11.60 -53.43
C ALA A 14 9.79 12.04 -52.03
N PHE A 15 8.63 11.53 -51.59
CA PHE A 15 8.21 11.63 -50.20
C PHE A 15 9.08 10.70 -49.38
N SER A 16 10.19 11.21 -48.85
CA SER A 16 10.73 10.69 -47.60
C SER A 16 9.67 10.98 -46.53
N LEU A 17 8.92 9.96 -46.14
CA LEU A 17 8.13 9.99 -44.90
C LEU A 17 9.13 10.18 -43.76
N GLY A 18 9.38 11.43 -43.42
CA GLY A 18 9.99 11.79 -42.16
C GLY A 18 9.11 11.19 -41.08
N VAL A 19 9.65 10.20 -40.36
CA VAL A 19 9.13 9.87 -39.03
C VAL A 19 9.27 11.17 -38.25
N SER A 20 8.16 11.91 -38.13
CA SER A 20 8.08 13.01 -37.20
C SER A 20 8.20 12.37 -35.82
N GLN A 21 9.41 12.35 -35.27
CA GLN A 21 9.60 12.28 -33.83
C GLN A 21 8.90 13.53 -33.27
N THR A 22 7.63 13.39 -32.93
CA THR A 22 6.93 14.36 -32.11
C THR A 22 7.63 14.34 -30.76
N TRP A 23 8.45 15.36 -30.51
CA TRP A 23 8.96 15.67 -29.17
C TRP A 23 7.74 15.81 -28.27
N ALA A 24 7.58 14.84 -27.39
CA ALA A 24 6.51 14.79 -26.42
C ALA A 24 6.81 15.79 -25.30
N GLU A 25 6.15 16.95 -25.28
CA GLU A 25 6.38 17.96 -24.25
C GLU A 25 5.79 17.53 -22.89
N ASN A 26 6.59 17.64 -21.83
CA ASN A 26 6.17 17.43 -20.44
C ASN A 26 5.07 18.44 -20.05
N ARG A 27 4.02 18.00 -19.34
CA ARG A 27 2.89 18.86 -18.95
C ARG A 27 3.16 19.54 -17.59
N PRO A 28 3.11 20.87 -17.46
CA PRO A 28 3.27 21.51 -16.16
C PRO A 28 2.08 21.21 -15.23
N VAL A 29 2.36 20.89 -13.97
CA VAL A 29 1.35 20.63 -12.93
C VAL A 29 1.39 21.74 -11.89
N LYS A 30 0.22 22.33 -11.61
CA LYS A 30 0.08 23.32 -10.54
C LYS A 30 -0.32 22.62 -9.24
N PRO A 31 0.33 22.90 -8.11
CA PRO A 31 -0.08 22.37 -6.82
C PRO A 31 -1.43 22.96 -6.41
N VAL A 32 -2.26 22.13 -5.77
CA VAL A 32 -3.57 22.51 -5.23
C VAL A 32 -3.41 23.50 -4.08
N SER A 33 -2.39 23.29 -3.25
CA SER A 33 -2.02 24.18 -2.15
C SER A 33 -0.55 24.04 -1.83
N GLN A 34 0.05 25.10 -1.27
CA GLN A 34 1.44 25.09 -0.83
C GLN A 34 1.60 25.71 0.55
N TRP A 35 2.50 25.14 1.35
CA TRP A 35 2.91 25.66 2.65
C TRP A 35 4.43 25.80 2.67
N THR A 36 4.90 26.96 3.12
CA THR A 36 6.33 27.27 3.15
C THR A 36 6.74 27.74 4.52
N GLY A 37 7.97 27.45 4.93
CA GLY A 37 8.50 27.91 6.20
C GLY A 37 9.96 27.55 6.39
N SER A 38 10.41 27.67 7.64
CA SER A 38 11.77 27.33 8.04
C SER A 38 11.78 26.57 9.35
N VAL A 39 12.75 25.67 9.50
CA VAL A 39 12.95 24.85 10.68
C VAL A 39 14.42 24.96 11.09
N ASP A 40 14.67 25.23 12.37
CA ASP A 40 16.03 25.46 12.88
C ASP A 40 16.86 24.17 12.98
N ASN A 41 16.21 23.04 13.29
CA ASN A 41 16.88 21.75 13.42
C ASN A 41 17.15 21.13 12.03
N GLU A 42 18.37 21.31 11.51
CA GLU A 42 18.80 20.81 10.20
C GLU A 42 18.66 19.30 10.03
N GLN A 43 18.81 18.52 11.10
CA GLN A 43 18.75 17.05 11.04
C GLN A 43 17.37 16.55 10.58
N LEU A 44 16.32 17.34 10.81
CA LEU A 44 14.96 17.01 10.38
C LEU A 44 14.77 17.10 8.87
N ALA A 45 15.65 17.82 8.14
CA ALA A 45 15.63 17.84 6.68
C ALA A 45 16.14 16.52 6.10
N ASP A 46 17.17 15.94 6.72
CA ASP A 46 17.86 14.75 6.22
C ASP A 46 16.99 13.48 6.37
N ILE A 47 16.00 13.50 7.26
CA ILE A 47 15.04 12.41 7.50
C ILE A 47 13.63 12.73 6.95
N ALA A 48 13.47 13.82 6.22
CA ALA A 48 12.19 14.23 5.67
C ALA A 48 11.75 13.25 4.56
N PRO A 49 10.53 12.70 4.59
CA PRO A 49 10.02 11.92 3.47
C PRO A 49 9.88 12.83 2.25
N HIS A 50 10.26 12.36 1.06
CA HIS A 50 10.10 13.14 -0.18
C HIS A 50 8.63 13.31 -0.59
N VAL A 51 7.78 12.36 -0.22
CA VAL A 51 6.33 12.37 -0.48
C VAL A 51 5.58 11.85 0.74
N ILE A 52 4.45 12.47 1.04
CA ILE A 52 3.53 12.06 2.10
C ILE A 52 2.20 11.62 1.46
N THR A 53 1.73 10.44 1.85
CA THR A 53 0.54 9.80 1.28
C THR A 53 -0.55 9.48 2.29
N ASN A 54 -0.41 9.92 3.55
CA ASN A 54 -1.46 9.75 4.56
C ASN A 54 -1.44 10.87 5.61
N ALA A 55 -2.58 11.02 6.29
CA ALA A 55 -2.82 12.09 7.26
C ALA A 55 -1.96 11.96 8.52
N GLU A 56 -1.64 10.74 8.95
CA GLU A 56 -0.80 10.49 10.12
C GLU A 56 0.62 11.00 9.90
N SER A 57 1.22 10.63 8.76
CA SER A 57 2.56 11.04 8.35
C SER A 57 2.66 12.56 8.18
N LEU A 58 1.63 13.19 7.60
CA LEU A 58 1.55 14.64 7.53
C LEU A 58 1.49 15.26 8.93
N GLY A 59 0.68 14.70 9.84
CA GLY A 59 0.54 15.18 11.20
C GLY A 59 1.82 15.06 12.04
N ILE A 60 2.59 13.99 11.84
CA ILE A 60 3.92 13.80 12.48
C ILE A 60 4.88 14.88 12.00
N LEU A 61 5.03 15.06 10.68
CA LEU A 61 5.91 16.06 10.10
C LEU A 61 5.50 17.47 10.55
N TRP A 62 4.20 17.79 10.51
CA TRP A 62 3.68 19.10 10.90
C TRP A 62 4.07 19.48 12.33
N LYS A 63 3.98 18.52 13.27
CA LYS A 63 4.39 18.71 14.66
C LYS A 63 5.91 18.77 14.80
N ALA A 64 6.64 17.88 14.13
CA ALA A 64 8.10 17.83 14.20
C ALA A 64 8.75 19.12 13.71
N TRP A 65 8.16 19.74 12.69
CA TRP A 65 8.66 20.97 12.08
C TRP A 65 8.05 22.23 12.70
N LEU A 66 7.19 22.09 13.72
CA LEU A 66 6.49 23.19 14.39
C LEU A 66 5.80 24.11 13.37
N VAL A 67 5.21 23.53 12.32
CA VAL A 67 4.52 24.31 11.29
C VAL A 67 3.34 25.04 11.93
N GLU A 68 3.22 26.35 11.65
CA GLU A 68 2.17 27.17 12.23
C GLU A 68 0.77 26.65 11.88
N GLY A 69 -0.10 26.58 12.89
CA GLY A 69 -1.48 26.13 12.75
C GLY A 69 -1.65 24.60 12.80
N LYS A 70 -2.90 24.16 12.63
CA LYS A 70 -3.25 22.72 12.56
C LYS A 70 -2.88 22.18 11.19
N ALA A 71 -2.38 20.94 11.13
CA ALA A 71 -2.23 20.21 9.88
C ALA A 71 -3.55 20.20 9.08
N PRO A 72 -3.50 20.45 7.77
CA PRO A 72 -4.68 20.48 6.92
C PRO A 72 -5.29 19.09 6.79
N GLU A 73 -6.61 19.03 6.68
CA GLU A 73 -7.31 17.79 6.34
C GLU A 73 -7.25 17.61 4.82
N ILE A 74 -6.56 16.54 4.38
CA ILE A 74 -6.32 16.22 2.98
C ILE A 74 -6.93 14.85 2.70
N ASP A 75 -7.65 14.74 1.59
CA ASP A 75 -8.01 13.46 1.01
C ASP A 75 -6.80 12.87 0.28
N PHE A 76 -6.15 11.89 0.91
CA PHE A 76 -4.96 11.25 0.37
C PHE A 76 -5.25 10.17 -0.68
N ILE A 77 -6.52 9.87 -0.95
CA ILE A 77 -6.89 9.00 -2.08
C ILE A 77 -6.65 9.75 -3.40
N SER A 78 -6.98 11.04 -3.43
CA SER A 78 -6.92 11.89 -4.62
C SER A 78 -5.77 12.90 -4.61
N SER A 79 -4.91 12.88 -3.58
CA SER A 79 -3.83 13.85 -3.44
C SER A 79 -2.65 13.29 -2.66
N VAL A 80 -1.46 13.81 -2.95
CA VAL A 80 -0.24 13.59 -2.18
C VAL A 80 0.39 14.92 -1.81
N VAL A 81 1.26 14.93 -0.79
CA VAL A 81 2.06 16.11 -0.44
C VAL A 81 3.51 15.83 -0.77
N VAL A 82 4.05 16.57 -1.75
CA VAL A 82 5.48 16.55 -2.08
C VAL A 82 6.22 17.47 -1.12
N VAL A 83 7.34 16.98 -0.58
CA VAL A 83 8.16 17.68 0.40
C VAL A 83 9.48 18.07 -0.25
N SER A 84 9.70 19.36 -0.37
CA SER A 84 10.96 19.92 -0.87
C SER A 84 11.66 20.67 0.25
N THR A 85 12.98 20.49 0.40
CA THR A 85 13.78 21.18 1.42
C THR A 85 15.06 21.79 0.84
N THR A 86 15.58 22.83 1.48
CA THR A 86 16.91 23.37 1.16
C THR A 86 17.57 23.99 2.39
N ARG A 87 18.90 23.95 2.44
CA ARG A 87 19.69 24.71 3.43
C ARG A 87 19.97 26.15 2.98
N GLY A 88 19.57 26.51 1.77
CA GLY A 88 19.63 27.86 1.24
C GLY A 88 18.60 28.82 1.84
N SER A 89 18.67 30.09 1.47
CA SER A 89 17.70 31.09 1.92
C SER A 89 16.32 30.98 1.31
N LYS A 90 16.20 30.55 0.05
CA LYS A 90 14.92 30.43 -0.66
C LYS A 90 14.82 29.09 -1.36
N LEU A 91 13.60 28.58 -1.44
CA LEU A 91 13.24 27.38 -2.18
C LEU A 91 11.98 27.66 -2.99
N ASN A 92 12.00 27.26 -4.25
CA ASN A 92 10.80 27.13 -5.07
C ASN A 92 10.71 25.70 -5.57
N ALA A 93 9.52 25.11 -5.52
CA ALA A 93 9.22 23.80 -6.08
C ALA A 93 8.21 23.96 -7.22
N SER A 94 8.49 23.32 -8.35
CA SER A 94 7.61 23.26 -9.52
C SER A 94 7.51 21.84 -10.05
N PHE A 95 6.44 21.52 -10.77
CA PHE A 95 6.09 20.15 -11.12
C PHE A 95 5.84 19.99 -12.62
N GLN A 96 6.36 18.91 -13.19
CA GLN A 96 6.12 18.51 -14.57
C GLN A 96 5.71 17.05 -14.62
N LEU A 97 4.58 16.74 -15.26
CA LEU A 97 4.15 15.37 -15.49
C LEU A 97 4.68 14.88 -16.83
N GLU A 98 5.38 13.76 -16.79
CA GLU A 98 5.88 13.03 -17.94
C GLU A 98 4.81 12.04 -18.46
N LYS A 99 4.96 11.56 -19.70
CA LYS A 99 3.94 10.74 -20.37
C LYS A 99 3.68 9.38 -19.72
N ASP A 100 4.67 8.86 -19.00
CA ASP A 100 4.63 7.61 -18.25
C ASP A 100 3.99 7.75 -16.87
N GLY A 101 3.44 8.93 -16.54
CA GLY A 101 2.81 9.21 -15.26
C GLY A 101 3.81 9.62 -14.17
N ASN A 102 5.08 9.87 -14.50
CA ASN A 102 6.06 10.37 -13.55
C ASN A 102 5.92 11.88 -13.31
N LEU A 103 5.68 12.28 -12.06
CA LEU A 103 5.68 13.67 -11.64
C LEU A 103 7.10 14.07 -11.24
N LYS A 104 7.78 14.79 -12.13
CA LYS A 104 9.10 15.35 -11.89
C LYS A 104 9.00 16.62 -11.05
N VAL A 105 9.76 16.64 -9.96
CA VAL A 105 9.86 17.76 -9.04
C VAL A 105 11.12 18.56 -9.37
N LEU A 106 10.95 19.82 -9.72
CA LEU A 106 12.04 20.74 -10.03
C LEU A 106 12.17 21.74 -8.87
N GLU A 107 13.26 21.59 -8.13
CA GLU A 107 13.58 22.40 -6.96
C GLU A 107 14.66 23.43 -7.30
N ILE A 108 14.36 24.71 -7.05
CA ILE A 108 15.31 25.80 -7.26
C ILE A 108 15.56 26.46 -5.90
N GLY A 109 16.72 26.16 -5.34
CA GLY A 109 17.23 26.72 -4.09
C GLY A 109 18.33 27.75 -4.31
N THR A 110 18.46 28.72 -3.41
CA THR A 110 19.64 29.61 -3.37
C THR A 110 20.83 28.89 -2.72
N ARG A 111 22.07 29.21 -3.12
CA ARG A 111 23.30 28.55 -2.63
C ARG A 111 23.85 29.11 -1.33
N ASP A 112 23.19 30.12 -0.76
CA ASP A 112 23.59 30.79 0.47
C ASP A 112 23.11 30.00 1.70
N LEU A 113 24.01 29.14 2.21
CA LEU A 113 23.72 28.32 3.37
C LEU A 113 23.54 29.19 4.62
N ARG A 114 22.46 28.95 5.37
CA ARG A 114 22.22 29.57 6.67
C ARG A 114 21.62 28.54 7.63
N PRO A 115 21.77 28.69 8.96
CA PRO A 115 21.29 27.72 9.93
C PRO A 115 19.83 27.30 9.68
N GLY A 116 19.56 26.01 9.88
CA GLY A 116 18.27 25.40 9.63
C GLY A 116 18.01 25.11 8.14
N PHE A 117 16.79 24.73 7.81
CA PHE A 117 16.35 24.47 6.43
C PHE A 117 15.01 25.12 6.13
N ARG A 118 14.75 25.31 4.84
CA ARG A 118 13.54 25.95 4.30
C ARG A 118 12.78 24.87 3.57
N TYR A 119 11.47 24.85 3.74
CA TYR A 119 10.64 23.84 3.12
C TYR A 119 9.56 24.45 2.23
N VAL A 120 9.15 23.66 1.25
CA VAL A 120 7.91 23.85 0.48
C VAL A 120 7.18 22.51 0.50
N LEU A 121 6.02 22.48 1.16
CA LEU A 121 5.09 21.37 1.11
C LEU A 121 4.07 21.66 0.02
N SER A 122 3.96 20.80 -0.99
CA SER A 122 3.07 21.02 -2.13
C SER A 122 2.05 19.89 -2.23
N ARG A 123 0.76 20.21 -2.08
CA ARG A 123 -0.31 19.26 -2.36
C ARG A 123 -0.51 19.15 -3.86
N VAL A 124 -0.43 17.94 -4.41
CA VAL A 124 -0.62 17.66 -5.84
C VAL A 124 -1.68 16.57 -6.03
N SER A 125 -2.48 16.67 -7.10
CA SER A 125 -3.46 15.63 -7.45
C SER A 125 -2.77 14.35 -7.93
N THR A 126 -3.35 13.19 -7.59
CA THR A 126 -2.87 11.87 -8.03
C THR A 126 -3.52 11.36 -9.33
N GLU A 127 -4.50 12.07 -9.89
CA GLU A 127 -5.33 11.60 -11.01
C GLU A 127 -4.55 11.07 -12.22
N ASP A 128 -3.37 11.66 -12.51
CA ASP A 128 -2.49 11.25 -13.60
C ASP A 128 -1.06 10.88 -13.12
N VAL A 129 -0.83 10.78 -11.81
CA VAL A 129 0.50 10.59 -11.21
C VAL A 129 0.65 9.15 -10.74
N LEU A 130 1.59 8.41 -11.32
CA LEU A 130 1.94 7.04 -10.93
C LEU A 130 3.20 7.02 -10.06
N THR A 131 4.18 7.85 -10.40
CA THR A 131 5.45 7.97 -9.67
C THR A 131 5.78 9.44 -9.43
N VAL A 132 6.61 9.74 -8.43
CA VAL A 132 7.17 11.07 -8.18
C VAL A 132 8.69 10.95 -8.17
N ASN A 133 9.37 11.68 -9.06
CA ASN A 133 10.82 11.52 -9.28
C ASN A 133 11.25 10.06 -9.50
N ASN A 134 10.49 9.31 -10.30
CA ASN A 134 10.66 7.88 -10.57
C ASN A 134 10.51 6.96 -9.35
N GLN A 135 10.03 7.47 -8.21
CA GLN A 135 9.68 6.66 -7.05
C GLN A 135 8.17 6.39 -7.05
N PRO A 136 7.71 5.14 -6.93
CA PRO A 136 6.29 4.84 -6.96
C PRO A 136 5.55 5.52 -5.82
N LEU A 137 4.36 6.04 -6.10
CA LEU A 137 3.47 6.47 -5.04
C LEU A 137 2.98 5.25 -4.26
N PRO A 138 3.05 5.27 -2.91
CA PRO A 138 2.39 4.25 -2.08
C PRO A 138 0.91 4.13 -2.46
N GLY A 139 0.54 3.07 -3.17
CA GLY A 139 -0.82 2.80 -3.66
C GLY A 139 -0.99 2.67 -5.18
N HIS A 140 -0.02 3.10 -6.00
CA HIS A 140 0.00 2.82 -7.43
C HIS A 140 1.01 1.68 -7.71
N VAL A 141 0.50 0.46 -7.79
CA VAL A 141 1.32 -0.70 -8.20
C VAL A 141 1.45 -0.65 -9.73
N LEU A 142 2.52 -0.04 -10.23
CA LEU A 142 3.06 -0.47 -11.52
C LEU A 142 3.79 -1.79 -11.27
N GLU A 143 3.44 -2.80 -12.06
CA GLU A 143 4.06 -4.12 -12.06
C GLU A 143 5.60 -4.00 -12.18
N ALA A 144 6.28 -3.97 -11.05
CA ALA A 144 7.70 -4.18 -10.93
C ALA A 144 7.89 -5.17 -9.78
N GLU A 145 8.70 -6.20 -10.03
CA GLU A 145 9.13 -7.15 -9.01
C GLU A 145 9.62 -6.37 -7.77
N PRO A 146 9.28 -6.81 -6.54
CA PRO A 146 9.48 -6.00 -5.36
C PRO A 146 10.97 -5.77 -5.12
N GLU A 147 11.47 -4.62 -5.52
CA GLU A 147 12.72 -4.09 -5.00
C GLU A 147 12.46 -3.77 -3.52
N VAL A 148 13.10 -4.54 -2.64
CA VAL A 148 13.05 -4.34 -1.20
C VAL A 148 13.70 -2.99 -0.90
N VAL A 149 12.89 -1.92 -0.89
CA VAL A 149 13.32 -0.63 -0.33
C VAL A 149 13.49 -0.86 1.17
N PRO A 150 14.72 -0.82 1.73
CA PRO A 150 14.91 -1.05 3.15
C PRO A 150 14.33 0.16 3.89
N THR A 151 13.17 -0.01 4.51
CA THR A 151 12.56 0.96 5.43
C THR A 151 13.27 1.01 6.79
N SER A 152 14.42 0.35 6.92
CA SER A 152 15.31 0.44 8.08
C SER A 152 16.74 0.72 7.64
N LEU A 153 17.43 1.60 8.36
CA LEU A 153 18.89 1.68 8.34
C LEU A 153 19.47 0.26 8.46
N PRO A 154 20.57 -0.08 7.75
CA PRO A 154 21.21 -1.38 7.91
C PRO A 154 21.52 -1.62 9.39
N TYR A 155 21.11 -2.77 9.90
CA TYR A 155 21.43 -3.15 11.28
C TYR A 155 22.95 -3.36 11.38
N HIS A 156 23.59 -2.54 12.21
CA HIS A 156 25.00 -2.72 12.56
C HIS A 156 25.07 -3.40 13.93
N PRO A 157 25.49 -4.67 14.02
CA PRO A 157 25.62 -5.34 15.30
C PRO A 157 26.65 -4.62 16.17
N GLY A 158 26.26 -4.30 17.40
CA GLY A 158 27.16 -3.77 18.43
C GLY A 158 27.87 -4.93 19.15
N GLU A 159 27.63 -5.04 20.45
CA GLU A 159 28.13 -6.16 21.24
C GLU A 159 27.46 -7.48 20.83
N LYS A 160 28.22 -8.58 20.89
CA LYS A 160 27.66 -9.92 20.68
C LYS A 160 26.67 -10.24 21.78
N LEU A 161 25.43 -10.51 21.39
CA LEU A 161 24.37 -10.88 22.31
C LEU A 161 24.32 -12.41 22.49
N THR A 162 23.85 -12.84 23.65
CA THR A 162 23.64 -14.24 24.00
C THR A 162 22.33 -14.40 24.78
N GLY A 163 21.78 -15.60 24.85
CA GLY A 163 20.57 -15.92 25.63
C GLY A 163 19.42 -16.42 24.78
N THR A 164 18.24 -16.53 25.37
CA THR A 164 17.03 -17.03 24.69
C THR A 164 15.96 -15.95 24.62
N ILE A 165 15.41 -15.73 23.43
CA ILE A 165 14.26 -14.86 23.18
C ILE A 165 13.06 -15.75 22.86
N ARG A 166 12.01 -15.66 23.70
CA ARG A 166 10.74 -16.36 23.48
C ARG A 166 9.78 -15.45 22.72
N LEU A 167 9.21 -15.95 21.64
CA LEU A 167 8.32 -15.25 20.71
C LEU A 167 7.04 -16.08 20.58
N GLY A 168 5.88 -15.45 20.43
CA GLY A 168 4.67 -16.21 20.15
C GLY A 168 3.56 -15.41 19.52
N GLY A 169 2.45 -16.04 19.14
CA GLY A 169 1.27 -15.32 18.65
C GLY A 169 0.57 -15.94 17.45
N SER A 170 0.10 -15.07 16.57
CA SER A 170 -0.72 -15.45 15.41
C SER A 170 0.00 -16.40 14.47
N LYS A 171 -0.70 -17.47 14.06
CA LYS A 171 -0.25 -18.40 13.00
C LYS A 171 0.06 -17.70 11.68
N THR A 172 -0.65 -16.61 11.36
CA THR A 172 -0.38 -15.81 10.17
C THR A 172 1.00 -15.15 10.23
N MET A 173 1.50 -14.82 11.43
CA MET A 173 2.79 -14.16 11.60
C MET A 173 3.95 -15.14 11.80
N ALA A 174 3.69 -16.44 11.97
CA ALA A 174 4.70 -17.43 12.33
C ALA A 174 5.90 -17.42 11.37
N HIS A 175 5.64 -17.43 10.07
CA HIS A 175 6.69 -17.43 9.06
C HIS A 175 7.51 -16.12 9.08
N LEU A 176 6.84 -14.97 9.16
CA LEU A 176 7.51 -13.67 9.22
C LEU A 176 8.42 -13.56 10.47
N ILE A 177 7.92 -14.01 11.63
CA ILE A 177 8.69 -14.03 12.87
C ILE A 177 9.90 -14.97 12.77
N GLN A 178 9.75 -16.13 12.11
CA GLN A 178 10.87 -17.03 11.86
C GLN A 178 11.93 -16.39 10.97
N LEU A 179 11.53 -15.65 9.93
CA LEU A 179 12.46 -14.93 9.06
C LEU A 179 13.24 -13.86 9.83
N TRP A 180 12.58 -13.12 10.74
CA TRP A 180 13.27 -12.17 11.62
C TRP A 180 14.25 -12.85 12.57
N ALA A 181 13.85 -13.97 13.18
CA ALA A 181 14.73 -14.75 14.06
C ALA A 181 15.99 -15.22 13.32
N ASN A 182 15.82 -15.78 12.12
CA ASN A 182 16.94 -16.23 11.29
C ASN A 182 17.86 -15.06 10.92
N SER A 183 17.29 -13.96 10.43
CA SER A 183 18.07 -12.78 10.06
C SER A 183 18.83 -12.17 11.25
N PHE A 184 18.21 -12.14 12.44
CA PHE A 184 18.90 -11.67 13.65
C PHE A 184 20.04 -12.60 14.09
N GLN A 185 19.88 -13.91 13.94
CA GLN A 185 20.92 -14.90 14.25
C GLN A 185 22.13 -14.81 13.33
N GLU A 186 21.99 -14.31 12.10
CA GLU A 186 23.14 -14.03 11.23
C GLU A 186 24.10 -13.01 11.87
N PHE A 187 23.57 -12.07 12.64
CA PHE A 187 24.34 -11.08 13.38
C PHE A 187 24.75 -11.56 14.79
N HIS A 188 23.88 -12.34 15.45
CA HIS A 188 24.09 -12.85 16.82
C HIS A 188 23.87 -14.37 16.93
N PRO A 189 24.85 -15.19 16.51
CA PRO A 189 24.68 -16.66 16.44
C PRO A 189 24.44 -17.35 17.78
N GLU A 190 24.79 -16.69 18.89
CA GLU A 190 24.65 -17.22 20.25
C GLU A 190 23.27 -16.92 20.87
N VAL A 191 22.43 -16.14 20.19
CA VAL A 191 21.03 -15.92 20.58
C VAL A 191 20.17 -17.07 20.06
N LYS A 192 19.36 -17.64 20.95
CA LYS A 192 18.38 -18.69 20.65
C LYS A 192 16.99 -18.10 20.58
N PHE A 193 16.16 -18.62 19.70
CA PHE A 193 14.76 -18.26 19.58
C PHE A 193 13.87 -19.45 19.89
N GLU A 194 12.84 -19.24 20.71
CA GLU A 194 11.75 -20.18 20.94
C GLU A 194 10.47 -19.54 20.41
N ILE A 195 9.86 -20.11 19.36
CA ILE A 195 8.72 -19.51 18.67
C ILE A 195 7.47 -20.37 18.85
N GLU A 196 6.45 -19.83 19.51
CA GLU A 196 5.18 -20.50 19.80
C GLU A 196 4.00 -19.84 19.07
N SER A 197 3.55 -20.44 17.96
CA SER A 197 2.50 -19.85 17.11
C SER A 197 1.15 -20.53 17.28
N GLU A 198 0.65 -20.63 18.51
CA GLU A 198 -0.65 -21.27 18.79
C GLU A 198 -1.87 -20.35 18.55
N GLY A 199 -1.64 -19.05 18.36
CA GLY A 199 -2.69 -18.04 18.17
C GLY A 199 -2.49 -16.84 19.09
N SER A 200 -3.13 -15.71 18.76
CA SER A 200 -2.97 -14.47 19.53
C SER A 200 -3.53 -14.59 20.94
N GLU A 201 -4.66 -15.26 21.15
CA GLU A 201 -5.23 -15.44 22.49
C GLU A 201 -4.35 -16.31 23.39
N ALA A 202 -3.77 -17.39 22.85
CA ALA A 202 -2.84 -18.24 23.59
C ALA A 202 -1.56 -17.47 23.98
N ALA A 203 -1.01 -16.68 23.05
CA ALA A 203 0.16 -15.86 23.33
C ALA A 203 -0.11 -14.75 24.35
N LEU A 204 -1.34 -14.22 24.44
CA LEU A 204 -1.70 -13.28 25.48
C LEU A 204 -1.61 -13.91 26.88
N GLU A 205 -2.07 -15.15 27.03
CA GLU A 205 -1.96 -15.89 28.30
C GLU A 205 -0.51 -16.18 28.67
N GLU A 206 0.36 -16.44 27.68
CA GLU A 206 1.78 -16.67 27.94
C GLU A 206 2.53 -15.36 28.21
N LEU A 207 2.16 -14.27 27.54
CA LEU A 207 2.67 -12.92 27.81
C LEU A 207 2.37 -12.51 29.26
N LYS A 208 1.19 -12.86 29.80
CA LYS A 208 0.82 -12.62 31.21
C LYS A 208 1.72 -13.33 32.23
N LYS A 209 2.38 -14.41 31.84
CA LYS A 209 3.30 -15.16 32.69
C LYS A 209 4.75 -14.67 32.56
N ASP A 210 4.98 -13.53 31.90
CA ASP A 210 6.31 -13.07 31.48
C ASP A 210 7.04 -14.10 30.60
N GLY A 211 6.29 -14.95 29.91
CA GLY A 211 6.83 -16.04 29.09
C GLY A 211 7.33 -15.61 27.71
N LEU A 212 6.92 -14.43 27.22
CA LEU A 212 7.23 -13.96 25.87
C LEU A 212 7.87 -12.57 25.88
N ALA A 213 8.88 -12.38 25.03
CA ALA A 213 9.49 -11.08 24.77
C ALA A 213 8.73 -10.28 23.70
N ILE A 214 8.21 -10.96 22.68
CA ILE A 214 7.42 -10.35 21.59
C ILE A 214 6.23 -11.23 21.28
N MET A 215 5.09 -10.58 21.03
CA MET A 215 3.84 -11.22 20.63
C MET A 215 3.41 -10.75 19.24
N GLY A 216 3.27 -11.68 18.30
CA GLY A 216 2.72 -11.44 16.97
C GLY A 216 1.19 -11.39 16.97
N VAL A 217 0.63 -10.32 16.42
CA VAL A 217 -0.82 -10.12 16.33
C VAL A 217 -1.19 -9.80 14.89
N SER A 218 -2.11 -10.59 14.30
CA SER A 218 -2.57 -10.43 12.92
C SER A 218 -3.91 -9.71 12.81
N HIS A 219 -4.19 -8.82 13.76
CA HIS A 219 -5.34 -7.93 13.75
C HIS A 219 -4.92 -6.59 14.34
N GLU A 220 -5.67 -5.54 14.00
CA GLU A 220 -5.44 -4.22 14.56
C GLU A 220 -5.66 -4.26 16.08
N LEU A 221 -4.63 -3.84 16.84
CA LEU A 221 -4.74 -3.66 18.27
C LEU A 221 -5.45 -2.34 18.56
N THR A 222 -6.68 -2.41 19.05
CA THR A 222 -7.41 -1.20 19.41
C THR A 222 -6.83 -0.59 20.70
N PRO A 223 -7.05 0.71 20.95
CA PRO A 223 -6.67 1.32 22.23
C PRO A 223 -7.30 0.63 23.45
N ALA A 224 -8.48 0.00 23.28
CA ALA A 224 -9.13 -0.77 24.32
C ALA A 224 -8.38 -2.08 24.62
N ASP A 225 -7.93 -2.77 23.58
CA ASP A 225 -7.14 -4.00 23.71
C ASP A 225 -5.83 -3.73 24.45
N LEU A 226 -5.07 -2.73 24.00
CA LEU A 226 -3.81 -2.33 24.64
C LEU A 226 -4.03 -1.97 26.11
N LYS A 227 -5.03 -1.14 26.43
CA LYS A 227 -5.32 -0.76 27.82
C LYS A 227 -5.70 -1.97 28.69
N SER A 228 -6.48 -2.89 28.14
CA SER A 228 -6.86 -4.12 28.84
C SER A 228 -5.65 -5.01 29.10
N TRP A 229 -4.77 -5.16 28.12
CA TRP A 229 -3.58 -6.01 28.21
C TRP A 229 -2.53 -5.40 29.14
N GLU A 230 -2.25 -4.10 29.02
CA GLU A 230 -1.36 -3.39 29.94
C GLU A 230 -1.83 -3.50 31.39
N LYS A 231 -3.14 -3.39 31.63
CA LYS A 231 -3.73 -3.58 32.96
C LYS A 231 -3.54 -5.01 33.47
N ALA A 232 -3.73 -6.02 32.61
CA ALA A 232 -3.55 -7.42 32.98
C ALA A 232 -2.07 -7.77 33.25
N LEU A 233 -1.15 -7.14 32.52
CA LEU A 233 0.30 -7.36 32.64
C LEU A 233 0.96 -6.52 33.75
N GLY A 234 0.34 -5.42 34.15
CA GLY A 234 0.97 -4.42 35.02
C GLY A 234 2.17 -3.71 34.36
N LYS A 235 2.29 -3.79 33.04
CA LYS A 235 3.41 -3.26 32.24
C LYS A 235 2.91 -2.51 31.02
N LYS A 236 3.72 -1.58 30.52
CA LYS A 236 3.48 -0.90 29.25
C LYS A 236 3.80 -1.80 28.08
N ILE A 237 2.95 -1.78 27.05
CA ILE A 237 3.15 -2.53 25.81
C ILE A 237 3.49 -1.54 24.72
N GLN A 238 4.55 -1.82 23.97
CA GLN A 238 4.80 -1.14 22.70
C GLN A 238 4.29 -2.03 21.57
N SER A 239 3.57 -1.41 20.63
CA SER A 239 3.04 -2.09 19.45
C SER A 239 3.65 -1.45 18.21
N PHE A 240 4.09 -2.29 17.28
CA PHE A 240 4.70 -1.86 16.02
C PHE A 240 3.91 -2.49 14.86
N PRO A 241 3.33 -1.68 13.96
CA PRO A 241 2.88 -2.17 12.67
C PRO A 241 4.11 -2.59 11.86
N VAL A 242 4.17 -3.86 11.48
CA VAL A 242 5.33 -4.49 10.83
C VAL A 242 5.08 -4.90 9.40
N CYS A 243 3.82 -5.12 9.03
CA CYS A 243 3.40 -5.47 7.68
C CYS A 243 1.92 -5.18 7.50
N THR A 244 1.51 -4.98 6.25
CA THR A 244 0.11 -5.01 5.84
C THR A 244 -0.14 -6.34 5.12
N ASP A 245 -1.08 -7.14 5.62
CA ASP A 245 -1.53 -8.37 4.96
C ASP A 245 -2.76 -8.04 4.10
N HIS A 246 -2.65 -8.21 2.78
CA HIS A 246 -3.74 -7.96 1.85
C HIS A 246 -4.49 -9.24 1.55
N ILE A 247 -5.83 -9.17 1.59
CA ILE A 247 -6.70 -10.24 1.13
C ILE A 247 -7.36 -9.77 -0.16
N SER A 248 -7.02 -10.42 -1.26
CA SER A 248 -7.54 -10.09 -2.58
C SER A 248 -8.76 -10.95 -2.87
N VAL A 249 -9.86 -10.31 -3.27
CA VAL A 249 -10.99 -11.02 -3.88
C VAL A 249 -10.68 -11.20 -5.35
N ILE A 250 -10.77 -12.43 -5.83
CA ILE A 250 -10.39 -12.83 -7.19
C ILE A 250 -11.59 -13.40 -7.93
N VAL A 251 -11.64 -13.13 -9.23
CA VAL A 251 -12.59 -13.71 -10.18
C VAL A 251 -11.82 -14.27 -11.37
N HIS A 252 -12.46 -15.11 -12.16
CA HIS A 252 -11.88 -15.60 -13.41
C HIS A 252 -11.58 -14.43 -14.38
N PRO A 253 -10.50 -14.48 -15.20
CA PRO A 253 -10.16 -13.40 -16.14
C PRO A 253 -11.28 -12.99 -17.11
N ASP A 254 -12.10 -13.95 -17.54
CA ASP A 254 -13.25 -13.68 -18.42
C ASP A 254 -14.43 -12.98 -17.69
N ASN A 255 -14.43 -12.93 -16.36
CA ASN A 255 -15.48 -12.29 -15.58
C ASN A 255 -15.25 -10.77 -15.56
N PRO A 256 -16.22 -9.95 -16.02
CA PRO A 256 -16.02 -8.50 -16.20
C PRO A 256 -16.09 -7.69 -14.89
N VAL A 257 -16.23 -8.34 -13.73
CA VAL A 257 -16.23 -7.65 -12.42
C VAL A 257 -14.84 -7.12 -12.10
N ASN A 258 -14.74 -5.81 -11.95
CA ASN A 258 -13.49 -5.13 -11.57
C ASN A 258 -13.49 -4.63 -10.12
N GLU A 259 -14.66 -4.49 -9.49
CA GLU A 259 -14.78 -4.06 -8.11
C GLU A 259 -16.03 -4.65 -7.44
N LEU A 260 -15.97 -4.79 -6.12
CA LEU A 260 -17.10 -5.17 -5.29
C LEU A 260 -17.24 -4.22 -4.12
N THR A 261 -18.46 -3.73 -3.92
CA THR A 261 -18.83 -3.00 -2.72
C THR A 261 -18.89 -3.95 -1.52
N PRO A 262 -18.70 -3.45 -0.29
CA PRO A 262 -18.90 -4.24 0.93
C PRO A 262 -20.29 -4.88 1.02
N ALA A 263 -21.32 -4.24 0.44
CA ALA A 263 -22.67 -4.77 0.38
C ALA A 263 -22.79 -5.99 -0.54
N GLN A 264 -22.14 -5.96 -1.71
CA GLN A 264 -22.06 -7.11 -2.62
C GLN A 264 -21.28 -8.27 -2.00
N LEU A 265 -20.14 -7.98 -1.37
CA LEU A 265 -19.37 -8.99 -0.64
C LEU A 265 -20.20 -9.65 0.48
N LYS A 266 -20.96 -8.84 1.22
CA LYS A 266 -21.90 -9.37 2.22
C LYS A 266 -22.96 -10.29 1.60
N LYS A 267 -23.53 -9.93 0.44
CA LYS A 267 -24.49 -10.79 -0.27
C LYS A 267 -23.87 -12.14 -0.63
N ILE A 268 -22.64 -12.14 -1.15
CA ILE A 268 -21.91 -13.37 -1.55
C ILE A 268 -21.67 -14.30 -0.35
N LEU A 269 -21.31 -13.73 0.80
CA LEU A 269 -20.99 -14.49 2.02
C LEU A 269 -22.23 -14.84 2.87
N ALA A 270 -23.42 -14.36 2.50
CA ALA A 270 -24.64 -14.59 3.27
C ALA A 270 -25.15 -16.05 3.11
N PRO A 271 -25.78 -16.65 4.13
CA PRO A 271 -26.30 -18.02 4.05
C PRO A 271 -27.24 -18.31 2.86
N GLY A 272 -27.99 -17.30 2.39
CA GLY A 272 -28.91 -17.41 1.24
C GLY A 272 -28.26 -17.27 -0.14
N ALA A 273 -26.93 -17.15 -0.25
CA ALA A 273 -26.28 -16.81 -1.52
C ALA A 273 -26.16 -17.98 -2.52
N LYS A 274 -26.65 -19.19 -2.20
CA LYS A 274 -26.57 -20.35 -3.12
C LYS A 274 -27.32 -20.15 -4.43
N SER A 275 -28.31 -19.25 -4.47
CA SER A 275 -29.05 -18.87 -5.67
C SER A 275 -28.66 -17.49 -6.22
N LEU A 276 -27.55 -16.92 -5.74
CA LEU A 276 -27.10 -15.59 -6.16
C LEU A 276 -26.61 -15.64 -7.61
N THR A 277 -27.02 -14.65 -8.40
CA THR A 277 -26.54 -14.45 -9.77
C THR A 277 -25.60 -13.26 -9.85
N TRP A 278 -24.80 -13.20 -10.91
CA TRP A 278 -23.97 -12.02 -11.20
C TRP A 278 -24.83 -10.77 -11.50
N GLY A 279 -26.07 -10.96 -11.98
CA GLY A 279 -27.06 -9.89 -12.12
C GLY A 279 -27.48 -9.25 -10.79
N ASP A 280 -27.61 -10.05 -9.72
CA ASP A 280 -27.88 -9.54 -8.35
C ASP A 280 -26.74 -8.68 -7.78
N LEU A 281 -25.56 -8.82 -8.39
CA LEU A 281 -24.35 -8.05 -8.14
C LEU A 281 -24.13 -6.93 -9.17
N GLY A 282 -25.07 -6.70 -10.09
CA GLY A 282 -25.06 -5.56 -11.01
C GLY A 282 -24.44 -5.82 -12.39
N LEU A 283 -23.99 -7.05 -12.69
CA LEU A 283 -23.61 -7.41 -14.05
C LEU A 283 -24.84 -7.48 -14.96
N LYS A 284 -24.62 -7.25 -16.26
CA LYS A 284 -25.69 -7.17 -17.27
C LYS A 284 -25.40 -8.10 -18.45
N GLY A 285 -26.37 -8.23 -19.35
CA GLY A 285 -26.23 -9.01 -20.57
C GLY A 285 -26.10 -10.50 -20.28
N GLU A 286 -25.16 -11.17 -20.97
CA GLU A 286 -24.94 -12.62 -20.83
C GLU A 286 -24.56 -13.06 -19.41
N TRP A 287 -24.11 -12.12 -18.57
CA TRP A 287 -23.74 -12.39 -17.18
C TRP A 287 -24.91 -12.29 -16.21
N ALA A 288 -26.02 -11.66 -16.57
CA ALA A 288 -27.11 -11.36 -15.63
C ALA A 288 -27.65 -12.61 -14.92
N ASP A 289 -27.85 -13.70 -15.67
CA ASP A 289 -28.42 -14.95 -15.15
C ASP A 289 -27.36 -15.99 -14.76
N LYS A 290 -26.07 -15.66 -14.88
CA LYS A 290 -24.99 -16.60 -14.51
C LYS A 290 -24.92 -16.73 -12.99
N PRO A 291 -24.80 -17.96 -12.45
CA PRO A 291 -24.72 -18.18 -11.00
C PRO A 291 -23.40 -17.64 -10.45
N VAL A 292 -23.37 -17.25 -9.18
CA VAL A 292 -22.13 -16.95 -8.46
C VAL A 292 -21.68 -18.22 -7.73
N LYS A 293 -20.45 -18.67 -7.99
CA LYS A 293 -19.83 -19.79 -7.25
C LYS A 293 -18.73 -19.27 -6.35
N ALA A 294 -19.03 -19.14 -5.06
CA ALA A 294 -18.09 -18.62 -4.09
C ALA A 294 -17.19 -19.73 -3.54
N HIS A 295 -15.88 -19.51 -3.55
CA HIS A 295 -14.87 -20.38 -2.98
C HIS A 295 -14.14 -19.65 -1.85
N GLY A 296 -13.82 -20.36 -0.78
CA GLY A 296 -13.17 -19.75 0.37
C GLY A 296 -12.53 -20.78 1.27
N ARG A 297 -11.85 -20.30 2.30
CA ARG A 297 -11.21 -21.14 3.29
C ARG A 297 -12.22 -21.82 4.21
N ASP A 298 -11.81 -22.97 4.75
CA ASP A 298 -12.51 -23.70 5.80
C ASP A 298 -12.82 -22.87 7.08
N LYS A 299 -13.72 -23.39 7.93
CA LYS A 299 -14.16 -22.74 9.18
C LYS A 299 -13.04 -22.48 10.20
N GLN A 300 -11.86 -23.09 10.06
CA GLN A 300 -10.73 -22.85 10.96
C GLN A 300 -9.90 -21.63 10.53
N SER A 301 -10.14 -21.09 9.33
CA SER A 301 -9.38 -19.98 8.78
C SER A 301 -9.69 -18.62 9.45
N GLY A 302 -8.63 -17.96 9.90
CA GLY A 302 -8.68 -16.57 10.38
C GLY A 302 -9.13 -15.57 9.31
N THR A 303 -8.76 -15.77 8.04
CA THR A 303 -9.19 -14.88 6.94
C THR A 303 -10.67 -14.96 6.69
N ARG A 304 -11.24 -16.17 6.75
CA ARG A 304 -12.69 -16.36 6.67
C ARG A 304 -13.40 -15.57 7.77
N HIS A 305 -12.93 -15.72 9.01
CA HIS A 305 -13.48 -14.96 10.14
C HIS A 305 -13.32 -13.45 9.98
N TYR A 306 -12.21 -12.99 9.41
CA TYR A 306 -12.00 -11.57 9.11
C TYR A 306 -13.00 -11.06 8.06
N LEU A 307 -13.16 -11.76 6.93
CA LEU A 307 -14.12 -11.38 5.89
C LEU A 307 -15.57 -11.42 6.38
N LEU A 308 -15.96 -12.41 7.19
CA LEU A 308 -17.29 -12.46 7.81
C LEU A 308 -17.51 -11.26 8.75
N ARG A 309 -16.49 -10.86 9.52
CA ARG A 309 -16.55 -9.67 10.38
C ARG A 309 -16.72 -8.39 9.56
N LEU A 310 -15.95 -8.22 8.49
CA LEU A 310 -16.09 -7.09 7.56
C LEU A 310 -17.48 -7.04 6.94
N ALA A 311 -18.02 -8.21 6.56
CA ALA A 311 -19.39 -8.35 6.05
C ALA A 311 -20.48 -8.21 7.12
N LYS A 312 -20.11 -8.05 8.41
CA LYS A 312 -21.04 -8.02 9.55
C LYS A 312 -21.93 -9.26 9.60
N LEU A 313 -21.33 -10.43 9.43
CA LEU A 313 -21.94 -11.75 9.47
C LEU A 313 -21.42 -12.54 10.68
N PRO A 314 -22.20 -13.50 11.21
CA PRO A 314 -21.75 -14.33 12.33
C PRO A 314 -20.60 -15.26 11.90
N LYS A 315 -19.76 -15.68 12.86
CA LYS A 315 -18.54 -16.49 12.61
C LYS A 315 -18.83 -17.83 11.92
N ASP A 316 -20.00 -18.41 12.19
CA ASP A 316 -20.50 -19.66 11.61
C ASP A 316 -21.22 -19.47 10.27
N GLY A 317 -21.42 -18.23 9.80
CA GLY A 317 -22.00 -17.90 8.48
C GLY A 317 -21.11 -18.32 7.30
N GLY A 318 -21.47 -17.98 6.06
CA GLY A 318 -20.70 -18.36 4.86
C GLY A 318 -21.03 -19.75 4.30
N GLU A 319 -22.22 -20.28 4.59
CA GLU A 319 -22.68 -21.61 4.12
C GLU A 319 -22.85 -21.72 2.60
N SER A 320 -22.84 -20.58 1.90
CA SER A 320 -22.88 -20.47 0.44
C SER A 320 -21.51 -20.65 -0.22
N VAL A 321 -20.43 -20.68 0.58
CA VAL A 321 -19.05 -20.72 0.10
C VAL A 321 -18.55 -22.16 0.12
N GLU A 322 -18.01 -22.61 -1.00
CA GLU A 322 -17.31 -23.88 -1.09
C GLU A 322 -15.97 -23.79 -0.35
N GLU A 323 -15.76 -24.68 0.62
CA GLU A 323 -14.64 -24.63 1.55
C GLU A 323 -13.40 -25.36 1.00
N HIS A 324 -12.24 -24.72 1.13
CA HIS A 324 -10.94 -25.20 0.71
C HIS A 324 -9.91 -25.11 1.84
N THR A 325 -8.92 -26.00 1.79
CA THR A 325 -7.85 -26.12 2.81
C THR A 325 -6.57 -25.41 2.42
N SER A 326 -6.46 -24.91 1.19
CA SER A 326 -5.35 -24.09 0.69
C SER A 326 -5.83 -22.89 -0.14
N TYR A 327 -5.00 -21.84 -0.27
CA TYR A 327 -5.29 -20.74 -1.21
C TYR A 327 -5.11 -21.17 -2.66
N SER A 328 -4.17 -22.08 -2.93
CA SER A 328 -3.97 -22.66 -4.26
C SER A 328 -5.22 -23.38 -4.76
N GLU A 329 -5.93 -24.11 -3.90
CA GLU A 329 -7.22 -24.74 -4.27
C GLU A 329 -8.29 -23.71 -4.66
N ILE A 330 -8.34 -22.57 -3.96
CA ILE A 330 -9.27 -21.46 -4.29
C ILE A 330 -8.89 -20.83 -5.64
N VAL A 331 -7.60 -20.54 -5.85
CA VAL A 331 -7.10 -19.98 -7.11
C VAL A 331 -7.38 -20.93 -8.27
N ASP A 332 -7.11 -22.23 -8.11
CA ASP A 332 -7.38 -23.26 -9.11
C ASP A 332 -8.87 -23.39 -9.43
N ALA A 333 -9.75 -23.29 -8.42
CA ALA A 333 -11.19 -23.32 -8.62
C ALA A 333 -11.67 -22.10 -9.42
N VAL A 334 -11.19 -20.91 -9.04
CA VAL A 334 -11.52 -19.65 -9.73
C VAL A 334 -11.00 -19.65 -11.18
N ALA A 335 -9.81 -20.19 -11.42
CA ALA A 335 -9.22 -20.28 -12.76
C ALA A 335 -9.96 -21.26 -13.70
N LYS A 336 -10.74 -22.20 -13.18
CA LYS A 336 -11.44 -23.22 -13.98
C LYS A 336 -12.89 -22.87 -14.30
N ASP A 337 -13.47 -21.87 -13.65
CA ASP A 337 -14.88 -21.52 -13.81
C ASP A 337 -15.07 -20.00 -13.97
N PRO A 338 -15.52 -19.52 -15.14
CA PRO A 338 -15.84 -18.10 -15.36
C PRO A 338 -16.82 -17.51 -14.35
N ASN A 339 -17.64 -18.34 -13.71
CA ASN A 339 -18.65 -17.94 -12.74
C ASN A 339 -18.13 -17.89 -11.29
N ALA A 340 -16.89 -18.29 -11.07
CA ALA A 340 -16.32 -18.42 -9.74
C ALA A 340 -15.76 -17.09 -9.21
N ILE A 341 -15.85 -16.96 -7.89
CA ILE A 341 -15.26 -15.90 -7.09
C ILE A 341 -14.60 -16.52 -5.87
N GLY A 342 -13.45 -16.00 -5.47
CA GLY A 342 -12.76 -16.47 -4.28
C GLY A 342 -11.96 -15.37 -3.60
N TYR A 343 -11.22 -15.73 -2.56
CA TYR A 343 -10.25 -14.85 -1.94
C TYR A 343 -8.93 -15.57 -1.66
N ALA A 344 -7.82 -14.86 -1.83
CA ALA A 344 -6.47 -15.36 -1.63
C ALA A 344 -5.58 -14.29 -0.97
N ARG A 345 -4.40 -14.73 -0.53
CA ARG A 345 -3.33 -13.88 0.04
C ARG A 345 -2.05 -14.10 -0.75
#